data_AF-A0A8J3P327-F1
#
_entry.id   AF-A0A8J3P327-F1
#
_cell.length_a   1.000
_cell.length_b   1.000
_cell.length_c   1.000
_cell.angle_alpha   90.00
_cell.angle_beta   90.00
_cell.angle_gamma   90.00
#
_symmetry.space_group_name_H-M   'P 1'
#
loop_
_entity.id
_entity.type
_entity.pdbx_description
1 polymer ?
#
loop_
_entity_poly.entity_id
_entity_poly.type
_entity_poly.pdbx_seq_one_letter_code
_entity_poly.pdbx_strand_id
1 'polypeptide(L)'
;MKTRRFGVAAVGLIALATLATGCSKAADKPGATASASTSAAASAPAAAQGSASDALAAAAAKFKDTTAKMTMSMSGGGAAVKITGQLDGPGKKSASVMDVLTLKMEVVQLADQVYMKADGVPGMPKGWMHIDVAKLGPQSSLRKSIEDPSYSAKMLTTAAQVQWDGSGKVKGVLDLTQSPSMNPALVGTLGDKIKAVPFTASIDGQGRLTTMTVALGALAPTAGVGDMTIAYSDFGAPVTIEKPTGEIVEAPAALLATL
;
A
#
# COMPACT_ATOMS: atom_id res chain seq x y z
N MET A 1 -21.42 -1.69 -53.16
CA MET A 1 -20.94 -0.30 -53.26
C MET A 1 -22.00 0.65 -52.72
N LYS A 2 -21.58 1.59 -51.86
CA LYS A 2 -22.21 2.89 -51.46
C LYS A 2 -23.68 2.88 -50.95
N THR A 3 -23.90 2.87 -49.63
CA THR A 3 -24.13 4.03 -48.70
C THR A 3 -25.40 4.83 -48.99
N ARG A 4 -26.48 4.72 -48.21
CA ARG A 4 -26.77 5.14 -46.80
C ARG A 4 -27.06 6.65 -46.62
N ARG A 5 -28.27 6.87 -46.06
CA ARG A 5 -28.68 7.87 -45.04
C ARG A 5 -29.30 9.21 -45.49
N PHE A 6 -30.63 9.28 -45.36
CA PHE A 6 -31.37 10.42 -44.82
C PHE A 6 -31.38 10.25 -43.28
N GLY A 7 -31.24 11.25 -42.40
CA GLY A 7 -31.68 12.64 -42.46
C GLY A 7 -32.87 12.77 -41.51
N VAL A 8 -32.79 13.62 -40.48
CA VAL A 8 -33.84 14.55 -39.99
C VAL A 8 -33.31 15.31 -38.78
N ALA A 9 -33.55 16.61 -38.84
CA ALA A 9 -33.04 17.66 -37.99
C ALA A 9 -33.99 18.03 -36.84
N ALA A 10 -33.37 18.64 -35.83
CA ALA A 10 -33.83 19.64 -34.88
C ALA A 10 -35.31 20.05 -34.83
N VAL A 11 -35.86 20.05 -33.62
CA VAL A 11 -36.85 21.04 -33.16
C VAL A 11 -36.34 21.59 -31.83
N GLY A 12 -36.23 22.92 -31.77
CA GLY A 12 -35.88 23.66 -30.57
C GLY A 12 -37.07 24.38 -29.94
N LEU A 13 -36.72 25.05 -28.85
CA LEU A 13 -37.36 26.21 -28.21
C LEU A 13 -38.32 26.02 -27.01
N ILE A 14 -37.74 26.29 -25.82
CA ILE A 14 -38.07 27.34 -24.83
C ILE A 14 -39.48 27.39 -24.21
N ALA A 15 -39.55 27.29 -22.87
CA ALA A 15 -40.13 28.26 -21.91
C ALA A 15 -40.54 27.51 -20.61
N LEU A 16 -39.86 27.70 -19.47
CA LEU A 16 -40.08 28.72 -18.43
C LEU A 16 -41.35 28.54 -17.55
N ALA A 17 -41.06 28.16 -16.30
CA ALA A 17 -41.67 28.61 -15.03
C ALA A 17 -43.16 28.39 -14.76
N THR A 18 -43.49 27.74 -13.62
CA THR A 18 -43.92 28.41 -12.38
C THR A 18 -44.33 27.40 -11.29
N LEU A 19 -44.07 27.79 -10.04
CA LEU A 19 -44.46 27.11 -8.80
C LEU A 19 -45.96 27.31 -8.52
N ALA A 20 -46.66 26.30 -8.00
CA ALA A 20 -47.77 26.52 -7.08
C ALA A 20 -48.12 25.25 -6.28
N THR A 21 -48.23 25.45 -4.97
CA THR A 21 -48.68 24.57 -3.88
C THR A 21 -50.15 24.16 -3.98
N GLY A 22 -50.49 22.97 -3.47
CA GLY A 22 -51.89 22.62 -3.16
C GLY A 22 -52.09 21.21 -2.60
N CYS A 23 -52.15 21.07 -1.28
CA CYS A 23 -52.72 19.90 -0.59
C CYS A 23 -54.26 19.97 -0.61
N SER A 24 -54.95 18.86 -0.91
CA SER A 24 -56.32 18.56 -0.44
C SER A 24 -56.64 17.06 -0.62
N LYS A 25 -57.23 16.47 0.43
CA LYS A 25 -57.67 15.07 0.56
C LYS A 25 -58.99 14.79 -0.19
N ALA A 26 -59.17 13.57 -0.73
CA ALA A 26 -60.14 12.55 -0.29
C ALA A 26 -60.70 11.63 -1.42
N ALA A 27 -60.86 10.34 -1.05
CA ALA A 27 -61.82 9.31 -1.52
C ALA A 27 -61.49 8.34 -2.69
N ASP A 28 -61.21 7.08 -2.28
CA ASP A 28 -61.70 5.76 -2.74
C ASP A 28 -61.76 5.34 -4.25
N LYS A 29 -60.90 4.40 -4.67
CA LYS A 29 -61.14 2.92 -4.81
C LYS A 29 -60.02 2.24 -5.66
N PRO A 30 -59.86 0.89 -5.63
CA PRO A 30 -58.58 0.22 -5.78
C PRO A 30 -58.31 -0.26 -7.22
N GLY A 31 -57.18 0.17 -7.77
CA GLY A 31 -56.62 -0.34 -9.02
C GLY A 31 -55.33 -1.09 -8.75
N ALA A 32 -55.39 -2.42 -8.79
CA ALA A 32 -54.24 -3.30 -8.75
C ALA A 32 -53.24 -2.87 -9.84
N THR A 33 -52.07 -2.38 -9.43
CA THR A 33 -50.93 -2.24 -10.32
C THR A 33 -49.74 -2.86 -9.62
N ALA A 34 -49.20 -3.89 -10.25
CA ALA A 34 -48.10 -4.69 -9.76
C ALA A 34 -46.96 -3.79 -9.28
N SER A 35 -46.64 -3.90 -7.99
CA SER A 35 -45.37 -3.43 -7.46
C SER A 35 -44.30 -4.32 -8.10
N ALA A 36 -43.74 -3.85 -9.22
CA ALA A 36 -42.47 -4.36 -9.69
C ALA A 36 -41.44 -3.96 -8.64
N SER A 37 -41.27 -4.82 -7.64
CA SER A 37 -40.07 -4.86 -6.81
C SER A 37 -38.90 -5.00 -7.78
N THR A 38 -38.32 -3.86 -8.15
CA THR A 38 -37.02 -3.81 -8.79
C THR A 38 -36.07 -4.41 -7.76
N SER A 39 -35.78 -5.69 -7.96
CA SER A 39 -34.67 -6.40 -7.35
C SER A 39 -33.39 -5.65 -7.72
N ALA A 40 -33.06 -4.62 -6.94
CA ALA A 40 -31.75 -3.99 -6.95
C ALA A 40 -30.82 -4.87 -6.11
N ALA A 41 -30.56 -6.08 -6.59
CA ALA A 41 -29.61 -7.00 -5.98
C ALA A 41 -28.80 -7.64 -7.09
N ALA A 42 -27.68 -6.98 -7.43
CA ALA A 42 -26.40 -7.55 -7.91
C ALA A 42 -25.62 -6.53 -8.76
N SER A 43 -25.25 -5.40 -8.19
CA SER A 43 -24.16 -4.54 -8.75
C SER A 43 -23.25 -3.93 -7.67
N ALA A 44 -23.59 -4.12 -6.39
CA ALA A 44 -22.87 -3.58 -5.25
C ALA A 44 -21.45 -4.17 -5.02
N PRO A 45 -21.16 -5.47 -5.29
CA PRO A 45 -19.85 -6.03 -4.95
C PRO A 45 -18.70 -5.43 -5.77
N ALA A 46 -18.88 -5.30 -7.09
CA ALA A 46 -17.84 -4.80 -7.98
C ALA A 46 -17.59 -3.29 -7.81
N ALA A 47 -18.65 -2.49 -7.61
CA ALA A 47 -18.52 -1.06 -7.37
C ALA A 47 -17.89 -0.74 -6.01
N ALA A 48 -18.29 -1.46 -4.96
CA ALA A 48 -17.69 -1.31 -3.64
C ALA A 48 -16.23 -1.78 -3.61
N GLN A 49 -15.90 -2.87 -4.31
CA GLN A 49 -14.52 -3.34 -4.48
C GLN A 49 -13.65 -2.28 -5.18
N GLY A 50 -14.12 -1.73 -6.30
CA GLY A 50 -13.42 -0.65 -7.00
C GLY A 50 -13.16 0.57 -6.10
N SER A 51 -14.18 0.98 -5.32
CA SER A 51 -14.03 2.11 -4.40
C SER A 51 -12.99 1.86 -3.28
N ALA A 52 -12.86 0.62 -2.80
CA ALA A 52 -11.91 0.27 -1.75
C ALA A 52 -10.47 0.17 -2.29
N SER A 53 -10.29 -0.42 -3.48
CA SER A 53 -8.98 -0.44 -4.14
C SER A 53 -8.50 0.95 -4.50
N ASP A 54 -9.40 1.82 -4.98
CA ASP A 54 -9.07 3.21 -5.33
C ASP A 54 -8.69 4.01 -4.09
N ALA A 55 -9.41 3.83 -2.98
CA ALA A 55 -9.09 4.47 -1.71
C ALA A 55 -7.72 4.04 -1.18
N LEU A 56 -7.39 2.74 -1.25
CA LEU A 56 -6.08 2.23 -0.84
C LEU A 56 -4.95 2.76 -1.72
N ALA A 57 -5.15 2.80 -3.04
CA ALA A 57 -4.18 3.36 -3.99
C ALA A 57 -3.97 4.86 -3.76
N ALA A 58 -5.03 5.62 -3.55
CA ALA A 58 -4.97 7.05 -3.23
C ALA A 58 -4.25 7.30 -1.90
N ALA A 59 -4.51 6.47 -0.88
CA ALA A 59 -3.83 6.56 0.41
C ALA A 59 -2.33 6.29 0.29
N ALA A 60 -1.92 5.30 -0.53
CA ALA A 60 -0.52 5.02 -0.80
C ALA A 60 0.16 6.17 -1.57
N ALA A 61 -0.54 6.79 -2.52
CA ALA A 61 -0.01 7.91 -3.29
C ALA A 61 0.32 9.12 -2.41
N LYS A 62 -0.44 9.36 -1.34
CA LYS A 62 -0.20 10.49 -0.41
C LYS A 62 1.19 10.48 0.23
N PHE A 63 1.84 9.33 0.38
CA PHE A 63 3.21 9.29 0.92
C PHE A 63 4.23 10.02 0.04
N LYS A 64 3.93 10.26 -1.25
CA LYS A 64 4.78 11.04 -2.15
C LYS A 64 4.71 12.55 -1.86
N ASP A 65 3.62 13.01 -1.27
CA ASP A 65 3.32 14.44 -1.09
C ASP A 65 3.42 14.90 0.37
N THR A 66 3.81 14.01 1.28
CA THR A 66 3.87 14.29 2.72
C THR A 66 5.11 13.67 3.36
N THR A 67 5.44 14.17 4.54
CA THR A 67 6.30 13.46 5.48
C THR A 67 5.46 12.53 6.37
N ALA A 68 6.05 11.48 6.90
CA ALA A 68 5.44 10.60 7.90
C ALA A 68 6.50 9.84 8.70
N LYS A 69 6.15 9.41 9.91
CA LYS A 69 6.88 8.37 10.63
C LYS A 69 6.25 7.01 10.37
N MET A 70 7.08 5.98 10.32
CA MET A 70 6.68 4.59 10.13
C MET A 70 7.19 3.73 11.29
N THR A 71 6.37 2.80 11.76
CA THR A 71 6.80 1.71 12.62
C THR A 71 6.27 0.40 12.05
N MET A 72 7.14 -0.55 11.79
CA MET A 72 6.77 -1.92 11.46
C MET A 72 7.17 -2.84 12.61
N SER A 73 6.30 -3.77 12.96
CA SER A 73 6.57 -4.79 13.97
C SER A 73 6.09 -6.13 13.49
N MET A 74 6.91 -7.15 13.68
CA MET A 74 6.56 -8.54 13.45
C MET A 74 7.24 -9.35 14.55
N SER A 75 6.45 -10.11 15.31
CA SER A 75 6.97 -10.98 16.36
C SER A 75 6.80 -12.43 15.94
N GLY A 76 7.80 -13.28 16.10
CA GLY A 76 7.59 -14.72 16.00
C GLY A 76 8.83 -15.57 15.74
N GLY A 77 8.70 -16.89 15.95
CA GLY A 77 9.79 -17.85 15.74
C GLY A 77 11.03 -17.62 16.63
N GLY A 78 10.85 -17.01 17.80
CA GLY A 78 11.94 -16.70 18.75
C GLY A 78 12.62 -15.35 18.55
N ALA A 79 12.20 -14.54 17.58
CA ALA A 79 12.71 -13.20 17.34
C ALA A 79 11.60 -12.17 17.15
N ALA A 80 11.86 -10.92 17.55
CA ALA A 80 11.02 -9.79 17.20
C ALA A 80 11.79 -8.92 16.20
N VAL A 81 11.14 -8.57 15.10
CA VAL A 81 11.60 -7.59 14.13
C VAL A 81 10.84 -6.31 14.40
N LYS A 82 11.58 -5.23 14.63
CA LYS A 82 11.02 -3.88 14.72
C LYS A 82 11.74 -3.00 13.72
N ILE A 83 10.99 -2.30 12.89
CA ILE A 83 11.53 -1.24 12.02
C ILE A 83 10.89 0.06 12.49
N THR A 84 11.71 1.07 12.72
CA THR A 84 11.23 2.44 12.91
C THR A 84 11.82 3.29 11.81
N GLY A 85 11.07 4.27 11.32
CA GLY A 85 11.57 5.09 10.22
C GLY A 85 10.84 6.40 10.04
N GLN A 86 11.41 7.20 9.16
CA GLN A 86 10.94 8.50 8.72
C GLN A 86 10.90 8.50 7.20
N LEU A 87 9.86 9.10 6.65
CA LEU A 87 9.61 9.24 5.22
C LEU A 87 9.47 10.73 4.91
N ASP A 88 10.17 11.18 3.88
CA ASP A 88 10.02 12.49 3.26
C ASP A 88 9.74 12.27 1.78
N GLY A 89 8.45 12.17 1.42
CA GLY A 89 8.01 11.99 0.05
C GLY A 89 8.50 13.10 -0.89
N PRO A 90 8.21 14.39 -0.57
CA PRO A 90 8.63 15.51 -1.39
C PRO A 90 10.15 15.58 -1.59
N GLY A 91 10.91 15.33 -0.53
CA GLY A 91 12.37 15.30 -0.58
C GLY A 91 12.98 14.02 -1.17
N LYS A 92 12.16 12.97 -1.41
CA LYS A 92 12.59 11.62 -1.78
C LYS A 92 13.64 11.05 -0.81
N LYS A 93 13.41 11.22 0.49
CA LYS A 93 14.32 10.74 1.53
C LYS A 93 13.60 9.75 2.43
N SER A 94 14.34 8.78 2.93
CA SER A 94 13.87 7.90 3.99
C SER A 94 15.01 7.56 4.93
N ALA A 95 14.69 7.33 6.20
CA ALA A 95 15.61 6.77 7.16
C ALA A 95 14.88 5.68 7.92
N SER A 96 15.52 4.54 8.14
CA SER A 96 14.95 3.46 8.92
C SER A 96 16.01 2.75 9.74
N VAL A 97 15.56 2.25 10.89
CA VAL A 97 16.34 1.40 11.79
C VAL A 97 15.54 0.13 11.96
N MET A 98 16.15 -0.99 11.62
CA MET A 98 15.65 -2.33 11.83
C MET A 98 16.42 -2.98 12.99
N ASP A 99 15.69 -3.39 14.01
CA ASP A 99 16.18 -4.17 15.14
C ASP A 99 15.67 -5.61 14.99
N VAL A 100 16.60 -6.57 14.99
CA VAL A 100 16.31 -8.02 15.00
C VAL A 100 17.23 -8.70 16.00
N LEU A 101 16.69 -9.16 17.12
CA LEU A 101 17.48 -9.74 18.22
C LEU A 101 18.60 -8.77 18.67
N THR A 102 19.87 -9.16 18.48
CA THR A 102 21.06 -8.36 18.80
C THR A 102 21.63 -7.62 17.58
N LEU A 103 20.98 -7.74 16.42
CA LEU A 103 21.39 -7.12 15.17
C LEU A 103 20.63 -5.80 14.99
N LYS A 104 21.35 -4.76 14.58
CA LYS A 104 20.77 -3.46 14.24
C LYS A 104 21.22 -3.08 12.84
N MET A 105 20.27 -2.77 11.97
CA MET A 105 20.54 -2.27 10.64
C MET A 105 19.93 -0.89 10.47
N GLU A 106 20.74 0.08 10.06
CA GLU A 106 20.29 1.43 9.76
C GLU A 106 20.42 1.66 8.26
N VAL A 107 19.39 2.22 7.65
CA VAL A 107 19.35 2.56 6.23
C VAL A 107 18.94 4.02 6.10
N VAL A 108 19.71 4.80 5.35
CA VAL A 108 19.38 6.17 4.98
C VAL A 108 19.40 6.28 3.46
N GLN A 109 18.26 6.65 2.89
CA GLN A 109 18.11 6.97 1.48
C GLN A 109 17.96 8.47 1.30
N LEU A 110 18.75 9.02 0.40
CA LEU A 110 18.71 10.42 -0.04
C LEU A 110 18.64 10.42 -1.56
N ALA A 111 17.43 10.51 -2.11
CA ALA A 111 17.17 10.32 -3.54
C ALA A 111 17.73 8.97 -4.04
N ASP A 112 18.80 9.01 -4.84
CA ASP A 112 19.49 7.86 -5.44
C ASP A 112 20.64 7.31 -4.57
N GLN A 113 21.04 8.03 -3.52
CA GLN A 113 22.11 7.62 -2.62
C GLN A 113 21.52 6.79 -1.49
N VAL A 114 22.09 5.60 -1.26
CA VAL A 114 21.71 4.75 -0.14
C VAL A 114 22.92 4.49 0.73
N TYR A 115 22.72 4.67 2.03
CA TYR A 115 23.71 4.38 3.06
C TYR A 115 23.15 3.31 3.97
N MET A 116 23.99 2.34 4.32
CA MET A 116 23.61 1.25 5.21
C MET A 116 24.67 1.07 6.30
N LYS A 117 24.23 0.84 7.53
CA LYS A 117 25.08 0.41 8.63
C LYS A 117 24.48 -0.84 9.24
N ALA A 118 25.30 -1.86 9.48
CA ALA A 118 24.85 -3.11 10.07
C ALA A 118 25.73 -3.44 11.28
N ASP A 119 25.21 -3.16 12.47
CA ASP A 119 25.88 -3.46 13.72
C ASP A 119 25.53 -4.90 14.15
N GLY A 120 26.55 -5.63 14.61
CA GLY A 120 26.41 -7.02 15.09
C GLY A 120 26.39 -8.08 13.99
N VAL A 121 26.48 -7.72 12.71
CA VAL A 121 26.54 -8.68 11.59
C VAL A 121 27.99 -9.09 11.30
N PRO A 122 28.35 -10.39 11.44
CA PRO A 122 29.71 -10.85 11.16
C PRO A 122 30.12 -10.57 9.70
N GLY A 123 31.34 -10.06 9.51
CA GLY A 123 31.87 -9.75 8.18
C GLY A 123 31.44 -8.41 7.58
N MET A 124 30.59 -7.64 8.28
CA MET A 124 30.22 -6.28 7.87
C MET A 124 31.17 -5.22 8.46
N PRO A 125 31.49 -4.16 7.72
CA PRO A 125 32.14 -2.97 8.28
C PRO A 125 31.35 -2.41 9.47
N LYS A 126 32.07 -1.93 10.49
CA LYS A 126 31.47 -1.31 11.68
C LYS A 126 30.88 0.08 11.42
N GLY A 127 31.23 0.70 10.29
CA GLY A 127 30.83 2.05 9.90
C GLY A 127 29.68 2.07 8.89
N TRP A 128 29.36 3.26 8.42
CA TRP A 128 28.43 3.43 7.32
C TRP A 128 29.05 2.94 6.01
N MET A 129 28.23 2.29 5.22
CA MET A 129 28.57 1.92 3.85
C MET A 129 27.70 2.72 2.89
N HIS A 130 28.30 3.22 1.83
CA HIS A 130 27.57 3.70 0.67
C HIS A 130 27.24 2.53 -0.25
N ILE A 131 25.98 2.44 -0.68
CA ILE A 131 25.48 1.43 -1.60
C ILE A 131 25.41 2.04 -2.99
N ASP A 132 26.32 1.64 -3.85
CA ASP A 132 26.26 1.98 -5.27
C ASP A 132 25.13 1.19 -5.95
N VAL A 133 23.97 1.84 -6.08
CA VAL A 133 22.75 1.26 -6.68
C VAL A 133 23.00 0.77 -8.11
N ALA A 134 23.91 1.40 -8.86
CA ALA A 134 24.23 1.00 -10.22
C ALA A 134 24.94 -0.36 -10.29
N LYS A 135 25.66 -0.73 -9.22
CA LYS A 135 26.35 -2.02 -9.07
C LYS A 135 25.48 -3.12 -8.49
N LEU A 136 24.28 -2.79 -8.01
CA LEU A 136 23.31 -3.80 -7.60
C LEU A 136 22.84 -4.59 -8.82
N GLY A 137 22.72 -5.91 -8.63
CA GLY A 137 22.23 -6.81 -9.67
C GLY A 137 20.82 -6.41 -10.15
N PRO A 138 20.45 -6.74 -11.40
CA PRO A 138 19.13 -6.39 -11.95
C PRO A 138 17.96 -7.03 -11.19
N GLN A 139 18.23 -8.08 -10.41
CA GLN A 139 17.23 -8.71 -9.55
C GLN A 139 17.19 -8.16 -8.13
N SER A 140 18.10 -7.27 -7.76
CA SER A 140 18.23 -6.68 -6.43
C SER A 140 16.92 -6.06 -5.97
N SER A 141 16.51 -6.46 -4.77
CA SER A 141 15.30 -5.98 -4.13
C SER A 141 15.41 -4.48 -3.82
N LEU A 142 16.59 -4.08 -3.35
CA LEU A 142 16.93 -2.72 -2.99
C LEU A 142 16.95 -1.83 -4.24
N ARG A 143 17.59 -2.28 -5.33
CA ARG A 143 17.59 -1.54 -6.61
C ARG A 143 16.17 -1.27 -7.10
N LYS A 144 15.32 -2.31 -7.17
CA LYS A 144 13.93 -2.18 -7.61
C LYS A 144 13.13 -1.22 -6.73
N SER A 145 13.35 -1.26 -5.41
CA SER A 145 12.69 -0.35 -4.47
C SER A 145 13.13 1.11 -4.62
N ILE A 146 14.37 1.37 -5.04
CA ILE A 146 14.90 2.72 -5.25
C ILE A 146 14.49 3.27 -6.62
N GLU A 147 14.61 2.45 -7.67
CA GLU A 147 14.22 2.79 -9.04
C GLU A 147 12.70 2.98 -9.17
N ASP A 148 11.92 2.22 -8.40
CA ASP A 148 10.48 2.34 -8.33
C ASP A 148 10.01 2.39 -6.86
N PRO A 149 10.05 3.56 -6.20
CA PRO A 149 9.47 3.75 -4.87
C PRO A 149 7.96 3.50 -4.86
N SER A 150 7.32 3.54 -6.04
CA SER A 150 5.92 3.15 -6.19
C SER A 150 5.73 1.64 -6.24
N TYR A 151 6.77 0.80 -6.17
CA TYR A 151 6.63 -0.65 -6.13
C TYR A 151 6.04 -1.15 -4.81
N SER A 152 6.28 -0.47 -3.69
CA SER A 152 5.54 -0.68 -2.44
C SER A 152 4.07 -0.26 -2.58
N ALA A 153 3.80 0.81 -3.33
CA ALA A 153 2.44 1.14 -3.75
C ALA A 153 1.89 0.11 -4.74
N LYS A 154 2.74 -0.52 -5.57
CA LYS A 154 2.38 -1.55 -6.53
C LYS A 154 1.92 -2.79 -5.79
N MET A 155 2.61 -3.20 -4.73
CA MET A 155 2.18 -4.27 -3.82
C MET A 155 0.77 -3.99 -3.24
N LEU A 156 0.50 -2.74 -2.84
CA LEU A 156 -0.82 -2.32 -2.39
C LEU A 156 -1.87 -2.31 -3.53
N THR A 157 -1.47 -1.98 -4.76
CA THR A 157 -2.39 -1.98 -5.93
C THR A 157 -2.57 -3.36 -6.57
N THR A 158 -1.65 -4.31 -6.34
CA THR A 158 -1.79 -5.72 -6.72
C THR A 158 -2.63 -6.50 -5.71
N ALA A 159 -3.07 -5.83 -4.64
CA ALA A 159 -4.02 -6.41 -3.71
C ALA A 159 -5.28 -6.86 -4.46
N ALA A 160 -5.65 -8.12 -4.26
CA ALA A 160 -6.87 -8.70 -4.79
C ALA A 160 -7.98 -8.64 -3.74
N GLN A 161 -9.23 -8.72 -4.20
CA GLN A 161 -10.41 -8.82 -3.33
C GLN A 161 -10.49 -7.69 -2.29
N VAL A 162 -10.05 -6.49 -2.70
CA VAL A 162 -9.99 -5.32 -1.82
C VAL A 162 -11.39 -4.80 -1.57
N GLN A 163 -11.84 -4.81 -0.32
CA GLN A 163 -13.18 -4.37 0.04
C GLN A 163 -13.19 -3.67 1.38
N TRP A 164 -14.15 -2.77 1.56
CA TRP A 164 -14.46 -2.22 2.87
C TRP A 164 -14.98 -3.33 3.80
N ASP A 165 -14.61 -3.27 5.07
CA ASP A 165 -15.10 -4.19 6.10
C ASP A 165 -16.35 -3.67 6.85
N GLY A 166 -16.80 -2.46 6.52
CA GLY A 166 -17.94 -1.78 7.15
C GLY A 166 -17.56 -0.92 8.37
N SER A 167 -16.30 -0.97 8.83
CA SER A 167 -15.77 -0.18 9.96
C SER A 167 -14.88 0.99 9.53
N GLY A 168 -14.78 1.24 8.22
CA GLY A 168 -13.81 2.20 7.65
C GLY A 168 -12.41 1.61 7.44
N LYS A 169 -12.26 0.29 7.57
CA LYS A 169 -11.04 -0.42 7.19
C LYS A 169 -11.24 -1.11 5.85
N VAL A 170 -10.13 -1.29 5.16
CA VAL A 170 -10.04 -2.05 3.92
C VAL A 170 -9.44 -3.40 4.25
N LYS A 171 -10.01 -4.48 3.75
CA LYS A 171 -9.41 -5.82 3.78
C LYS A 171 -9.18 -6.31 2.37
N GLY A 172 -8.21 -7.20 2.20
CA GLY A 172 -7.95 -7.83 0.92
C GLY A 172 -6.89 -8.90 1.04
N VAL A 173 -6.32 -9.26 -0.11
CA VAL A 173 -5.32 -10.32 -0.22
C VAL A 173 -4.11 -9.80 -0.97
N LEU A 174 -2.92 -9.99 -0.41
CA LEU A 174 -1.64 -9.68 -1.03
C LEU A 174 -1.02 -10.94 -1.63
N ASP A 175 -0.50 -10.81 -2.85
CA ASP A 175 0.45 -11.76 -3.40
C ASP A 175 1.86 -11.33 -2.99
N LEU A 176 2.38 -11.95 -1.95
CA LEU A 176 3.72 -11.68 -1.44
C LEU A 176 4.83 -12.22 -2.35
N THR A 177 4.53 -13.09 -3.32
CA THR A 177 5.51 -13.49 -4.36
C THR A 177 5.86 -12.34 -5.29
N GLN A 178 5.00 -11.32 -5.38
CA GLN A 178 5.26 -10.09 -6.12
C GLN A 178 6.07 -9.07 -5.31
N SER A 179 6.35 -9.32 -4.03
CA SER A 179 7.16 -8.40 -3.22
C SER A 179 8.65 -8.58 -3.54
N PRO A 180 9.37 -7.49 -3.86
CA PRO A 180 10.80 -7.57 -4.17
C PRO A 180 11.61 -7.91 -2.91
N SER A 181 11.10 -7.58 -1.72
CA SER A 181 11.74 -7.81 -0.42
C SER A 181 11.37 -9.16 0.21
N MET A 182 10.73 -10.06 -0.56
CA MET A 182 10.37 -11.39 -0.04
C MET A 182 11.60 -12.28 0.10
N ASN A 183 11.80 -12.83 1.29
CA ASN A 183 12.89 -13.77 1.55
C ASN A 183 12.63 -15.09 0.78
N PRO A 184 13.55 -15.54 -0.11
CA PRO A 184 13.41 -16.81 -0.83
C PRO A 184 13.22 -18.02 0.09
N ALA A 185 13.77 -18.00 1.30
CA ALA A 185 13.58 -19.07 2.29
C ALA A 185 12.13 -19.13 2.80
N LEU A 186 11.44 -17.99 2.91
CA LEU A 186 10.01 -17.95 3.24
C LEU A 186 9.16 -18.45 2.08
N VAL A 187 9.55 -18.16 0.84
CA VAL A 187 8.89 -18.70 -0.37
C VAL A 187 8.93 -20.23 -0.39
N GLY A 188 10.11 -20.81 -0.16
CA GLY A 188 10.27 -22.26 -0.12
C GLY A 188 9.49 -22.94 1.01
N THR A 189 9.35 -22.28 2.16
CA THR A 189 8.68 -22.83 3.34
C THR A 189 7.16 -22.72 3.27
N LEU A 190 6.64 -21.60 2.76
CA LEU A 190 5.21 -21.28 2.76
C LEU A 190 4.50 -21.67 1.46
N GLY A 191 5.25 -21.92 0.38
CA GLY A 191 4.72 -22.37 -0.91
C GLY A 191 3.64 -21.44 -1.46
N ASP A 192 2.53 -22.00 -1.95
CA ASP A 192 1.44 -21.21 -2.52
C ASP A 192 0.71 -20.31 -1.51
N LYS A 193 0.89 -20.51 -0.20
CA LYS A 193 0.20 -19.71 0.84
C LYS A 193 0.60 -18.23 0.80
N ILE A 194 1.81 -17.91 0.33
CA ILE A 194 2.25 -16.52 0.19
C ILE A 194 1.66 -15.81 -1.04
N LYS A 195 0.98 -16.53 -1.94
CA LYS A 195 0.27 -15.90 -3.07
C LYS A 195 -1.05 -15.26 -2.65
N ALA A 196 -1.56 -15.62 -1.48
CA ALA A 196 -2.86 -15.17 -0.99
C ALA A 196 -2.82 -14.86 0.51
N VAL A 197 -2.12 -13.80 0.89
CA VAL A 197 -1.96 -13.41 2.29
C VAL A 197 -3.00 -12.35 2.67
N PRO A 198 -3.89 -12.61 3.65
CA PRO A 198 -4.85 -11.63 4.09
C PRO A 198 -4.17 -10.39 4.66
N PHE A 199 -4.70 -9.22 4.36
CA PHE A 199 -4.33 -7.98 5.03
C PHE A 199 -5.55 -7.17 5.44
N THR A 200 -5.36 -6.29 6.41
CA THR A 200 -6.30 -5.23 6.77
C THR A 200 -5.55 -3.91 6.83
N ALA A 201 -6.15 -2.84 6.30
CA ALA A 201 -5.60 -1.49 6.26
C ALA A 201 -6.61 -0.50 6.84
N SER A 202 -6.13 0.47 7.60
CA SER A 202 -6.94 1.58 8.14
C SER A 202 -6.62 2.84 7.39
N ILE A 203 -7.65 3.54 6.91
CA ILE A 203 -7.55 4.82 6.23
C ILE A 203 -8.26 5.86 7.10
N ASP A 204 -7.61 6.97 7.41
CA ASP A 204 -8.22 8.03 8.22
C ASP A 204 -9.17 8.93 7.41
N GLY A 205 -9.84 9.86 8.09
CA GLY A 205 -10.76 10.82 7.45
C GLY A 205 -10.11 11.78 6.46
N GLN A 206 -8.77 11.84 6.41
CA GLN A 206 -8.01 12.61 5.42
C GLN A 206 -7.53 11.75 4.24
N GLY A 207 -7.94 10.48 4.21
CA GLY A 207 -7.60 9.52 3.18
C GLY A 207 -6.17 8.97 3.29
N ARG A 208 -5.53 9.02 4.46
CA ARG A 208 -4.15 8.54 4.67
C ARG A 208 -4.14 7.13 5.23
N LEU A 209 -3.21 6.30 4.78
CA LEU A 209 -2.99 4.96 5.33
C LEU A 209 -2.34 5.07 6.71
N THR A 210 -3.06 4.76 7.79
CA THR A 210 -2.54 4.88 9.16
C THR A 210 -2.02 3.57 9.71
N THR A 211 -2.56 2.43 9.26
CA THR A 211 -2.10 1.11 9.68
C THR A 211 -2.36 0.08 8.59
N MET A 212 -1.46 -0.88 8.43
CA MET A 212 -1.65 -2.09 7.66
C MET A 212 -1.16 -3.30 8.46
N THR A 213 -2.00 -4.32 8.58
CA THR A 213 -1.65 -5.60 9.20
C THR A 213 -1.72 -6.69 8.14
N VAL A 214 -0.63 -7.44 7.97
CA VAL A 214 -0.52 -8.58 7.08
C VAL A 214 -0.49 -9.85 7.93
N ALA A 215 -1.44 -10.76 7.67
CA ALA A 215 -1.72 -11.92 8.51
C ALA A 215 -0.73 -13.08 8.27
N LEU A 216 0.57 -12.82 8.48
CA LEU A 216 1.63 -13.82 8.29
C LEU A 216 1.54 -14.96 9.29
N GLY A 217 1.01 -14.73 10.50
CA GLY A 217 0.94 -15.79 11.51
C GLY A 217 -0.03 -16.90 11.15
N ALA A 218 -1.10 -16.57 10.41
CA ALA A 218 -2.03 -17.56 9.88
C ALA A 218 -1.37 -18.52 8.86
N LEU A 219 -0.27 -18.12 8.22
CA LEU A 219 0.39 -18.92 7.18
C LEU A 219 1.30 -20.00 7.78
N ALA A 220 1.90 -19.73 8.94
CA ALA A 220 2.82 -20.63 9.64
C ALA A 220 2.58 -20.65 11.17
N PRO A 221 1.41 -21.12 11.62
CA PRO A 221 1.05 -21.13 13.04
C PRO A 221 2.00 -21.99 13.90
N THR A 222 2.58 -23.03 13.32
CA THR A 222 3.54 -23.92 14.00
C THR A 222 4.96 -23.35 14.06
N ALA A 223 5.30 -22.38 13.21
CA ALA A 223 6.58 -21.67 13.27
C ALA A 223 6.57 -20.54 14.31
N GLY A 224 5.43 -20.29 14.95
CA GLY A 224 5.25 -19.21 15.91
C GLY A 224 5.44 -17.82 15.30
N VAL A 225 5.33 -17.68 13.98
CA VAL A 225 5.36 -16.40 13.28
C VAL A 225 4.07 -15.64 13.61
N GLY A 226 4.18 -14.36 13.95
CA GLY A 226 3.05 -13.47 14.16
C GLY A 226 2.80 -12.55 12.97
N ASP A 227 1.74 -11.76 13.08
CA ASP A 227 1.36 -10.83 12.03
C ASP A 227 2.35 -9.68 11.92
N MET A 228 2.54 -9.20 10.69
CA MET A 228 3.32 -8.00 10.42
C MET A 228 2.38 -6.81 10.46
N THR A 229 2.63 -5.86 11.36
CA THR A 229 1.87 -4.61 11.44
C THR A 229 2.78 -3.44 11.09
N ILE A 230 2.31 -2.57 10.20
CA ILE A 230 2.95 -1.32 9.80
C ILE A 230 2.01 -0.18 10.19
N ALA A 231 2.49 0.76 10.99
CA ALA A 231 1.77 1.95 11.42
C ALA A 231 2.46 3.21 10.90
N TYR A 232 1.66 4.18 10.48
CA TYR A 232 2.10 5.48 9.99
C TYR A 232 1.50 6.59 10.83
N SER A 233 2.30 7.59 11.14
CA SER A 233 1.95 8.67 12.06
C SER A 233 2.68 9.97 11.72
N ASP A 234 2.39 11.04 12.46
CA ASP A 234 3.06 12.35 12.35
C ASP A 234 3.10 12.90 10.92
N PHE A 235 2.00 12.71 10.17
CA PHE A 235 1.90 13.15 8.79
C PHE A 235 2.06 14.66 8.66
N GLY A 236 2.99 15.10 7.82
CA GLY A 236 3.28 16.51 7.57
C GLY A 236 4.18 17.16 8.63
N ALA A 237 4.56 16.44 9.69
CA ALA A 237 5.54 16.92 10.64
C ALA A 237 6.94 16.98 9.97
N PRO A 238 7.76 18.01 10.26
CA PRO A 238 9.12 18.07 9.74
C PRO A 238 9.93 16.82 10.13
N VAL A 239 10.69 16.27 9.19
CA VAL A 239 11.64 15.18 9.41
C VAL A 239 13.03 15.63 9.01
N THR A 240 14.04 15.17 9.75
CA THR A 240 15.45 15.48 9.47
C THR A 240 16.13 14.20 9.03
N ILE A 241 16.38 14.10 7.72
CA ILE A 241 17.05 12.97 7.10
C ILE A 241 18.26 13.52 6.34
N GLU A 242 19.44 13.23 6.87
CA GLU A 242 20.72 13.77 6.40
C GLU A 242 21.69 12.65 6.06
N LYS A 243 22.71 12.98 5.26
CA LYS A 243 23.78 12.04 4.96
C LYS A 243 24.46 11.64 6.28
N PRO A 244 24.71 10.34 6.51
CA PRO A 244 25.43 9.93 7.70
C PRO A 244 26.78 10.61 7.83
N THR A 245 27.19 10.90 9.06
CA THR A 245 28.49 11.49 9.36
C THR A 245 29.52 10.44 9.75
N GLY A 246 30.81 10.77 9.62
CA GLY A 246 31.91 9.87 9.96
C GLY A 246 32.50 9.17 8.74
N GLU A 247 33.26 8.10 8.98
CA GLU A 247 33.84 7.29 7.91
C GLU A 247 32.73 6.53 7.17
N ILE A 248 32.63 6.78 5.87
CA ILE A 248 31.74 6.06 4.96
C ILE A 248 32.63 5.33 3.96
N VAL A 249 32.49 4.02 3.90
CA VAL A 249 33.20 3.18 2.93
C VAL A 249 32.24 2.74 1.83
N GLU A 250 32.75 2.42 0.64
CA GLU A 250 31.90 1.79 -0.36
C GLU A 250 31.57 0.35 0.07
N ALA A 251 30.33 -0.09 -0.16
CA ALA A 251 29.94 -1.46 0.10
C ALA A 251 30.79 -2.44 -0.74
N PRO A 252 31.31 -3.52 -0.13
CA PRO A 252 32.06 -4.53 -0.87
C PRO A 252 31.22 -5.16 -1.99
N ALA A 253 31.84 -5.47 -3.13
CA ALA A 253 31.14 -6.08 -4.26
C ALA A 253 30.41 -7.38 -3.89
N ALA A 254 31.00 -8.18 -2.98
CA ALA A 254 30.38 -9.39 -2.48
C ALA A 254 29.06 -9.13 -1.73
N LEU A 255 28.97 -8.03 -0.97
CA LEU A 255 27.72 -7.62 -0.32
C LEU A 255 26.69 -7.14 -1.35
N LEU A 256 27.12 -6.29 -2.29
CA LEU A 256 26.24 -5.77 -3.36
C LEU A 256 25.62 -6.88 -4.20
N ALA A 257 26.31 -8.00 -4.38
CA ALA A 257 25.80 -9.18 -5.09
C ALA A 257 24.68 -9.93 -4.33
N THR A 258 24.50 -9.66 -3.03
CA THR A 258 23.51 -10.34 -2.17
C THR A 258 22.27 -9.49 -1.85
N LEU A 259 22.28 -8.20 -2.19
CA LEU A 259 21.21 -7.22 -1.92
C LEU A 259 20.19 -7.13 -3.07
#